data_AF-A0A1L5KXE3-F1
#
_entry.id   AF-A0A1L5KXE3-F1
#
_cell.length_a   1.000
_cell.length_b   1.000
_cell.length_c   1.000
_cell.angle_alpha   90.00
_cell.angle_beta   90.00
_cell.angle_gamma   90.00
#
_symmetry.space_group_name_H-M   'P 1'
#
loop_
_entity.id
_entity.type
_entity.pdbx_description
1 polymer ?
#
loop_
_entity_poly.entity_id
_entity_poly.type
_entity_poly.pdbx_seq_one_letter_code
_entity_poly.pdbx_strand_id
1 'polypeptide(L)'
;MNKEGEDPMFGHLQIKSAYSFQESTILIQSLIDNAKSKHIQALALTDDNNMYGAYEFYEACTKASIKPILGVNASIMFNDDLIHLLLYARDDVGYKDLVRIVSDINLNENKAITLKALSNYRDHLYIVSHEYEDRLIEQEATSKEDLLTHAQTERPVMSFMKTMKSFFGASYRIMIVEDGIKGHSLRNQTLIKYAQFLDIPCIWGNDVRYLHSHDAFTLDLLQASKKGEVLNKDHEPLTTDRYLK
;
A
#
# COMPACT_ATOMS: atom_id res chain seq x y z
N MET A 1 7.56 -22.20 14.77
CA MET A 1 9.01 -22.52 14.80
C MET A 1 9.54 -22.24 13.41
N ASN A 2 10.21 -21.11 13.22
CA ASN A 2 11.01 -20.88 12.00
C ASN A 2 12.19 -21.85 12.09
N LYS A 3 12.43 -22.63 11.04
CA LYS A 3 13.61 -23.51 10.97
C LYS A 3 14.84 -22.62 10.84
N GLU A 4 15.79 -22.78 11.75
CA GLU A 4 17.11 -22.15 11.67
C GLU A 4 17.78 -22.59 10.36
N GLY A 5 18.06 -21.65 9.46
CA GLY A 5 18.79 -21.88 8.21
C GLY A 5 18.09 -21.48 6.90
N GLU A 6 16.83 -21.03 6.92
CA GLU A 6 16.24 -20.37 5.74
C GLU A 6 16.64 -18.89 5.74
N ASP A 7 17.32 -18.45 4.68
CA ASP A 7 17.49 -17.02 4.41
C ASP A 7 16.11 -16.34 4.47
N PRO A 8 15.98 -15.18 5.13
CA PRO A 8 14.70 -14.51 5.26
C PRO A 8 14.13 -14.22 3.88
N MET A 9 12.92 -14.73 3.63
CA MET A 9 12.26 -14.55 2.33
C MET A 9 12.04 -13.06 2.07
N PHE A 10 12.80 -12.52 1.12
CA PHE A 10 12.69 -11.12 0.73
C PHE A 10 11.68 -10.97 -0.41
N GLY A 11 10.76 -10.02 -0.25
CA GLY A 11 9.70 -9.76 -1.20
C GLY A 11 9.12 -8.37 -1.06
N HIS A 12 8.52 -7.90 -2.14
CA HIS A 12 7.86 -6.60 -2.20
C HIS A 12 6.34 -6.80 -2.12
N LEU A 13 5.71 -6.16 -1.15
CA LEU A 13 4.29 -6.35 -0.84
C LEU A 13 3.37 -5.28 -1.47
N GLN A 14 3.92 -4.21 -2.05
CA GLN A 14 3.13 -3.16 -2.68
C GLN A 14 3.75 -2.84 -4.03
N ILE A 15 3.16 -3.38 -5.08
CA ILE A 15 3.60 -3.16 -6.45
C ILE A 15 2.39 -2.77 -7.28
N LYS A 16 2.49 -1.62 -7.94
CA LYS A 16 1.57 -1.24 -9.00
C LYS A 16 2.17 -1.64 -10.33
N SER A 17 1.35 -2.18 -11.22
CA SER A 17 1.70 -2.42 -12.61
C SER A 17 1.06 -1.35 -13.50
N ALA A 18 1.31 -1.42 -14.80
CA ALA A 18 0.67 -0.59 -15.80
C ALA A 18 -0.87 -0.74 -15.84
N TYR A 19 -1.44 -1.78 -15.20
CA TYR A 19 -2.89 -1.89 -15.00
C TYR A 19 -3.42 -0.86 -13.99
N SER A 20 -2.57 -0.30 -13.13
CA SER A 20 -2.83 0.97 -12.44
C SER A 20 -2.55 2.14 -13.39
N PHE A 21 -3.54 2.46 -14.22
CA PHE A 21 -3.38 3.39 -15.33
C PHE A 21 -2.84 4.75 -14.86
N GLN A 22 -1.74 5.17 -15.51
CA GLN A 22 -1.04 6.43 -15.22
C GLN A 22 -0.46 6.55 -13.79
N GLU A 23 -0.40 5.46 -13.03
CA GLU A 23 0.17 5.41 -11.68
C GLU A 23 1.44 4.54 -11.58
N SER A 24 1.76 3.78 -12.63
CA SER A 24 2.97 2.96 -12.73
C SER A 24 3.37 2.74 -14.19
N THR A 25 4.67 2.52 -14.42
CA THR A 25 5.27 2.15 -15.71
C THR A 25 5.59 0.66 -15.83
N ILE A 26 5.30 -0.14 -14.80
CA ILE A 26 5.77 -1.53 -14.70
C ILE A 26 4.90 -2.46 -15.55
N LEU A 27 5.51 -3.12 -16.53
CA LEU A 27 4.90 -4.28 -17.19
C LEU A 27 5.16 -5.55 -16.37
N ILE A 28 4.19 -6.46 -16.32
CA ILE A 28 4.28 -7.69 -15.50
C ILE A 28 5.50 -8.52 -15.89
N GLN A 29 5.73 -8.78 -17.18
CA GLN A 29 6.88 -9.58 -17.58
C GLN A 29 8.22 -8.95 -17.15
N SER A 30 8.37 -7.63 -17.34
CA SER A 30 9.56 -6.88 -16.93
C SER A 30 9.77 -6.90 -15.41
N LEU A 31 8.68 -6.86 -14.63
CA LEU A 31 8.73 -7.03 -13.17
C LEU A 31 9.31 -8.39 -12.78
N ILE A 32 8.81 -9.47 -13.39
CA ILE A 32 9.24 -10.83 -13.09
C ILE A 32 10.70 -11.06 -13.48
N ASP A 33 11.12 -10.56 -14.64
CA ASP A 33 12.51 -10.67 -15.11
C ASP A 33 13.49 -9.92 -14.19
N ASN A 34 13.11 -8.70 -13.78
CA ASN A 34 13.90 -7.90 -12.83
C ASN A 34 13.99 -8.60 -11.47
N ALA A 35 12.85 -9.05 -10.92
CA ALA A 35 12.79 -9.76 -9.66
C ALA A 35 13.64 -11.03 -9.64
N LYS A 36 13.63 -11.79 -10.75
CA LYS A 36 14.46 -12.99 -10.91
C LYS A 36 15.96 -12.66 -10.89
N SER A 37 16.38 -11.58 -11.56
CA SER A 37 17.78 -11.16 -11.54
C SER A 37 18.26 -10.69 -10.17
N LYS A 38 17.33 -10.23 -9.33
CA LYS A 38 17.56 -9.80 -7.93
C LYS A 38 17.37 -10.90 -6.90
N HIS A 39 17.09 -12.13 -7.32
CA HIS A 39 16.78 -13.26 -6.43
C HIS A 39 15.62 -12.99 -5.46
N ILE A 40 14.66 -12.14 -5.85
CA ILE A 40 13.45 -11.89 -5.07
C ILE A 40 12.55 -13.13 -5.12
N GLN A 41 12.04 -13.55 -3.96
CA GLN A 41 11.34 -14.83 -3.81
C GLN A 41 9.82 -14.68 -3.78
N ALA A 42 9.29 -13.50 -3.44
CA ALA A 42 7.87 -13.23 -3.40
C ALA A 42 7.56 -11.81 -3.88
N LEU A 43 6.44 -11.66 -4.59
CA LEU A 43 5.95 -10.37 -5.06
C LEU A 43 4.44 -10.30 -4.80
N ALA A 44 3.95 -9.14 -4.38
CA ALA A 44 2.52 -8.85 -4.33
C ALA A 44 2.13 -7.80 -5.36
N LEU A 45 1.17 -8.13 -6.22
CA LEU A 45 0.55 -7.16 -7.12
C LEU A 45 -0.64 -6.52 -6.41
N THR A 46 -0.65 -5.19 -6.33
CA THR A 46 -1.66 -4.40 -5.61
C THR A 46 -2.07 -3.20 -6.46
N ASP A 47 -2.64 -3.47 -7.62
CA ASP A 47 -3.14 -2.43 -8.52
C ASP A 47 -4.34 -1.67 -7.91
N ASP A 48 -4.56 -0.43 -8.37
CA ASP A 48 -5.60 0.46 -7.84
C ASP A 48 -7.00 0.01 -8.31
N ASN A 49 -7.83 -0.43 -7.35
CA ASN A 49 -9.24 -0.80 -7.57
C ASN A 49 -9.49 -1.78 -8.73
N ASN A 50 -8.51 -2.63 -9.05
CA ASN A 50 -8.67 -3.62 -10.10
C ASN A 50 -7.77 -4.85 -9.86
N MET A 51 -8.08 -5.94 -10.57
CA MET A 51 -7.28 -7.16 -10.60
C MET A 51 -7.01 -7.61 -12.04
N TYR A 52 -6.94 -6.66 -12.99
CA TYR A 52 -6.84 -6.99 -14.42
C TYR A 52 -5.57 -7.80 -14.74
N GLY A 53 -4.44 -7.43 -14.11
CA GLY A 53 -3.17 -8.12 -14.24
C GLY A 53 -3.01 -9.38 -13.38
N ALA A 54 -3.97 -9.73 -12.52
CA ALA A 54 -3.76 -10.75 -11.49
C ALA A 54 -3.45 -12.14 -12.07
N TYR A 55 -4.15 -12.55 -13.12
CA TYR A 55 -3.93 -13.85 -13.75
C TYR A 55 -2.58 -13.90 -14.50
N GLU A 56 -2.27 -12.87 -15.29
CA GLU A 56 -0.98 -12.74 -15.99
C GLU A 56 0.19 -12.77 -15.00
N PHE A 57 0.07 -12.03 -13.90
CA PHE A 57 1.05 -11.98 -12.82
C PHE A 57 1.24 -13.33 -12.13
N TYR A 58 0.14 -14.01 -11.80
CA TYR A 58 0.18 -15.34 -11.18
C TYR A 58 0.90 -16.36 -12.08
N GLU A 59 0.55 -16.41 -13.36
CA GLU A 59 1.19 -17.30 -14.33
C GLU A 59 2.69 -16.99 -14.49
N ALA A 60 3.05 -15.71 -14.63
CA ALA A 60 4.43 -15.29 -14.83
C ALA A 60 5.31 -15.58 -13.60
N CYS A 61 4.82 -15.28 -12.39
CA CYS A 61 5.47 -15.63 -11.13
C CYS A 61 5.71 -17.14 -11.02
N THR A 62 4.68 -17.94 -11.29
CA THR A 62 4.74 -19.40 -11.19
C THR A 62 5.80 -19.97 -12.13
N LYS A 63 5.85 -19.51 -13.39
CA LYS A 63 6.88 -19.92 -14.37
C LYS A 63 8.28 -19.53 -13.93
N ALA A 64 8.43 -18.41 -13.23
CA ALA A 64 9.71 -17.93 -12.72
C ALA A 64 10.09 -18.50 -11.34
N SER A 65 9.27 -19.36 -10.73
CA SER A 65 9.45 -19.85 -9.35
C SER A 65 9.51 -18.73 -8.30
N ILE A 66 8.77 -17.64 -8.55
CA ILE A 66 8.54 -16.55 -7.60
C ILE A 66 7.16 -16.76 -6.99
N LYS A 67 7.01 -16.60 -5.68
CA LYS A 67 5.72 -16.75 -5.00
C LYS A 67 4.83 -15.53 -5.32
N PRO A 68 3.69 -15.72 -6.02
CA PRO A 68 2.73 -14.64 -6.22
C PRO A 68 1.91 -14.41 -4.95
N ILE A 69 1.66 -13.14 -4.62
CA ILE A 69 0.69 -12.70 -3.63
C ILE A 69 -0.32 -11.81 -4.37
N LEU A 70 -1.59 -12.20 -4.34
CA LEU A 70 -2.64 -11.45 -5.04
C LEU A 70 -3.27 -10.46 -4.07
N GLY A 71 -3.23 -9.18 -4.43
CA GLY A 71 -3.83 -8.12 -3.66
C GLY A 71 -4.42 -7.02 -4.52
N VAL A 72 -4.87 -5.96 -3.86
CA VAL A 72 -5.43 -4.76 -4.48
C VAL A 72 -5.18 -3.57 -3.55
N ASN A 73 -4.89 -2.41 -4.12
CA ASN A 73 -4.99 -1.15 -3.39
C ASN A 73 -6.42 -0.64 -3.51
N ALA A 74 -7.23 -0.88 -2.48
CA ALA A 74 -8.66 -0.65 -2.50
C ALA A 74 -9.03 0.72 -1.92
N SER A 75 -9.91 1.44 -2.62
CA SER A 75 -10.51 2.68 -2.15
C SER A 75 -11.63 2.42 -1.15
N ILE A 76 -11.48 2.97 0.05
CA ILE A 76 -12.38 2.78 1.18
C ILE A 76 -12.95 4.14 1.58
N MET A 77 -14.26 4.19 1.81
CA MET A 77 -14.91 5.35 2.41
C MET A 77 -14.84 5.24 3.94
N PHE A 78 -14.21 6.23 4.58
CA PHE A 78 -14.01 6.31 6.02
C PHE A 78 -14.28 7.74 6.51
N ASN A 79 -15.34 7.97 7.29
CA ASN A 79 -15.73 9.30 7.81
C ASN A 79 -15.72 10.40 6.73
N ASP A 80 -16.36 10.13 5.60
CA ASP A 80 -16.42 11.00 4.41
C ASP A 80 -15.07 11.24 3.68
N ASP A 81 -13.99 10.63 4.17
CA ASP A 81 -12.71 10.55 3.45
C ASP A 81 -12.64 9.31 2.56
N LEU A 82 -12.08 9.51 1.38
CA LEU A 82 -11.57 8.44 0.54
C LEU A 82 -10.14 8.09 0.99
N ILE A 83 -9.95 6.86 1.45
CA ILE A 83 -8.65 6.33 1.89
C ILE A 83 -8.29 5.10 1.06
N HIS A 84 -7.02 4.68 1.08
CA HIS A 84 -6.61 3.42 0.47
C HIS A 84 -6.07 2.43 1.50
N LEU A 85 -6.49 1.18 1.38
CA LEU A 85 -5.95 0.05 2.13
C LEU A 85 -5.49 -1.03 1.15
N LEU A 86 -4.34 -1.63 1.43
CA LEU A 86 -3.89 -2.81 0.70
C LEU A 86 -4.57 -4.03 1.27
N LEU A 87 -5.19 -4.81 0.40
CA LEU A 87 -5.87 -6.04 0.74
C LEU A 87 -5.14 -7.19 0.06
N TYR A 88 -4.82 -8.25 0.81
CA TYR A 88 -4.17 -9.45 0.28
C TYR A 88 -5.03 -10.68 0.53
N ALA A 89 -5.21 -11.50 -0.50
CA ALA A 89 -5.87 -12.79 -0.37
C ALA A 89 -5.01 -13.73 0.48
N ARG A 90 -5.57 -14.24 1.58
CA ARG A 90 -4.93 -15.26 2.42
C ARG A 90 -5.06 -16.67 1.82
N ASP A 91 -6.15 -16.88 1.08
CA ASP A 91 -6.54 -18.16 0.47
C ASP A 91 -7.45 -17.91 -0.74
N ASP A 92 -7.96 -19.00 -1.33
CA ASP A 92 -8.84 -18.97 -2.51
C ASP A 92 -10.18 -18.29 -2.23
N VAL A 93 -10.66 -18.28 -0.99
CA VAL A 93 -11.87 -17.55 -0.59
C VAL A 93 -11.55 -16.06 -0.59
N GLY A 94 -10.42 -15.68 0.00
CA GLY A 94 -9.91 -14.31 -0.01
C GLY A 94 -9.73 -13.77 -1.42
N TYR A 95 -9.23 -14.57 -2.36
CA TYR A 95 -9.13 -14.16 -3.77
C TYR A 95 -10.50 -13.84 -4.38
N LYS A 96 -11.51 -14.70 -4.14
CA LYS A 96 -12.89 -14.45 -4.61
C LYS A 96 -13.49 -13.20 -3.95
N ASP A 97 -13.17 -12.97 -2.69
CA ASP A 97 -13.61 -11.80 -1.95
C ASP A 97 -12.95 -10.52 -2.50
N LEU A 98 -11.67 -10.54 -2.88
CA LEU A 98 -11.03 -9.43 -3.58
C LEU A 98 -11.73 -9.09 -4.90
N VAL A 99 -12.08 -10.10 -5.70
CA VAL A 99 -12.81 -9.91 -6.97
C VAL A 99 -14.18 -9.25 -6.73
N ARG A 100 -14.89 -9.67 -5.68
CA ARG A 100 -16.17 -9.05 -5.27
C ARG A 100 -15.97 -7.61 -4.82
N ILE A 101 -15.02 -7.36 -3.92
CA ILE A 101 -14.71 -6.02 -3.40
C ILE A 101 -14.39 -5.05 -4.55
N VAL A 102 -13.54 -5.46 -5.49
CA VAL A 102 -13.21 -4.66 -6.68
C VAL A 102 -14.45 -4.37 -7.53
N SER A 103 -15.33 -5.36 -7.70
CA SER A 103 -16.59 -5.17 -8.43
C SER A 103 -17.50 -4.17 -7.72
N ASP A 104 -17.68 -4.31 -6.40
CA ASP A 104 -18.49 -3.42 -5.57
C ASP A 104 -17.97 -1.98 -5.62
N ILE A 105 -16.64 -1.80 -5.50
CA ILE A 105 -15.97 -0.50 -5.64
C ILE A 105 -16.30 0.12 -7.00
N ASN A 106 -16.13 -0.62 -8.10
CA ASN A 106 -16.33 -0.08 -9.44
C ASN A 106 -17.80 0.21 -9.78
N LEU A 107 -18.75 -0.51 -9.18
CA LEU A 107 -20.19 -0.30 -9.36
C LEU A 107 -20.75 0.80 -8.45
N ASN A 108 -20.07 1.14 -7.36
CA ASN A 108 -20.48 2.22 -6.46
C ASN A 108 -20.22 3.61 -7.08
N GLU A 109 -21.13 4.56 -6.84
CA GLU A 109 -21.00 5.94 -7.32
C GLU A 109 -19.73 6.63 -6.79
N ASN A 110 -19.38 6.39 -5.52
CA ASN A 110 -18.20 6.96 -4.89
C ASN A 110 -16.90 6.26 -5.29
N LYS A 111 -16.97 5.22 -6.13
CA LYS A 111 -15.82 4.38 -6.49
C LYS A 111 -15.06 3.86 -5.27
N ALA A 112 -15.80 3.46 -4.24
CA ALA A 112 -15.27 3.02 -2.96
C ALA A 112 -16.22 2.05 -2.24
N ILE A 113 -15.66 1.21 -1.37
CA ILE A 113 -16.42 0.38 -0.42
C ILE A 113 -16.38 1.02 0.97
N THR A 114 -17.43 0.87 1.77
CA THR A 114 -17.41 1.36 3.16
C THR A 114 -16.57 0.44 4.05
N LEU A 115 -15.96 1.00 5.10
CA LEU A 115 -15.22 0.20 6.08
C LEU A 115 -16.07 -0.94 6.69
N LYS A 116 -17.35 -0.66 6.96
CA LYS A 116 -18.31 -1.64 7.48
C LYS A 116 -18.54 -2.78 6.48
N ALA A 117 -18.73 -2.47 5.20
CA ALA A 117 -18.91 -3.50 4.18
C ALA A 117 -17.63 -4.32 3.98
N LEU A 118 -16.45 -3.69 3.97
CA LEU A 118 -15.15 -4.37 3.89
C LEU A 118 -14.95 -5.35 5.06
N SER A 119 -15.39 -4.99 6.27
CA SER A 119 -15.22 -5.84 7.46
C SER A 119 -15.89 -7.21 7.38
N ASN A 120 -16.86 -7.40 6.48
CA ASN A 120 -17.49 -8.69 6.23
C ASN A 120 -16.55 -9.71 5.57
N TYR A 121 -15.42 -9.26 5.01
CA TYR A 121 -14.45 -10.09 4.29
C TYR A 121 -13.17 -10.38 5.09
N ARG A 122 -13.09 -9.92 6.35
CA ARG A 122 -11.84 -9.85 7.13
C ARG A 122 -11.15 -11.19 7.41
N ASP A 123 -11.89 -12.30 7.39
CA ASP A 123 -11.38 -13.61 7.83
C ASP A 123 -10.39 -14.22 6.82
N HIS A 124 -10.54 -13.84 5.55
CA HIS A 124 -9.77 -14.37 4.42
C HIS A 124 -8.82 -13.34 3.79
N LEU A 125 -8.69 -12.17 4.42
CA LEU A 125 -7.85 -11.08 3.92
C LEU A 125 -6.83 -10.64 4.97
N TYR A 126 -5.63 -10.25 4.52
CA TYR A 126 -4.77 -9.34 5.27
C TYR A 126 -5.06 -7.91 4.84
N ILE A 127 -5.11 -6.99 5.80
CA ILE A 127 -5.40 -5.57 5.55
C ILE A 127 -4.21 -4.75 6.04
N VAL A 128 -3.72 -3.84 5.20
CA VAL A 128 -2.56 -3.01 5.51
C VAL A 128 -2.85 -1.56 5.18
N SER A 129 -2.68 -0.68 6.17
CA SER A 129 -2.64 0.77 5.95
C SER A 129 -1.23 1.22 5.56
N HIS A 130 -1.14 2.21 4.68
CA HIS A 130 0.16 2.61 4.11
C HIS A 130 0.33 4.11 3.80
N GLU A 131 -0.73 4.92 3.88
CA GLU A 131 -0.65 6.35 3.47
C GLU A 131 -1.56 7.31 4.25
N TYR A 132 -2.70 6.87 4.77
CA TYR A 132 -3.68 7.80 5.36
C TYR A 132 -3.19 8.41 6.68
N GLU A 133 -2.41 7.63 7.45
CA GLU A 133 -1.79 8.11 8.68
C GLU A 133 -0.84 9.28 8.45
N ASP A 134 -0.21 9.38 7.27
CA ASP A 134 0.71 10.47 6.92
C ASP A 134 -0.05 11.80 6.92
N ARG A 135 -1.23 11.81 6.28
CA ARG A 135 -2.13 12.96 6.25
C ARG A 135 -2.58 13.36 7.65
N LEU A 136 -2.90 12.38 8.50
CA LEU A 136 -3.30 12.63 9.89
C LEU A 136 -2.13 13.20 10.72
N ILE A 137 -0.92 12.70 10.53
CA ILE A 137 0.30 13.20 11.20
C ILE A 137 0.59 14.65 10.79
N GLU A 138 0.44 14.98 9.50
CA GLU A 138 0.60 16.35 8.99
C GLU A 138 -0.46 17.30 9.57
N GLN A 139 -1.71 16.85 9.68
CA GLN A 139 -2.79 17.60 10.31
C GLN A 139 -2.51 17.85 11.81
N GLU A 140 -2.04 16.84 12.54
CA GLU A 140 -1.63 16.97 13.94
C GLU A 140 -0.46 17.95 14.12
N ALA A 141 0.50 17.97 13.18
CA ALA A 141 1.65 18.86 13.26
C ALA A 141 1.31 20.33 12.95
N THR A 142 0.25 20.57 12.18
CA THR A 142 -0.17 21.91 11.73
C THR A 142 -1.25 22.53 12.61
N SER A 143 -1.98 21.74 13.40
CA SER A 143 -2.92 22.25 14.40
C SER A 143 -2.19 23.02 15.49
N LYS A 144 -2.30 24.36 15.47
CA LYS A 144 -1.69 25.29 16.43
C LYS A 144 -2.43 25.39 17.78
N GLU A 145 -3.46 24.58 18.02
CA GLU A 145 -4.28 24.68 19.24
C GLU A 145 -3.71 23.86 20.39
N ASP A 146 -3.04 24.58 21.29
CA ASP A 146 -2.92 24.37 22.72
C ASP A 146 -2.39 23.03 23.27
N LEU A 147 -1.08 23.07 23.52
CA LEU A 147 -0.29 22.19 24.39
C LEU A 147 -0.83 22.06 25.84
N LEU A 148 -1.88 22.79 26.23
CA LEU A 148 -2.39 22.85 27.61
C LEU A 148 -3.78 22.20 27.79
N THR A 149 -4.54 21.95 26.72
CA THR A 149 -5.90 21.36 26.80
C THR A 149 -6.00 19.97 26.15
N HIS A 150 -5.04 19.57 25.31
CA HIS A 150 -5.05 18.32 24.54
C HIS A 150 -4.43 17.10 25.26
N ALA A 151 -4.14 17.18 26.56
CA ALA A 151 -3.67 16.01 27.30
C ALA A 151 -4.72 14.87 27.39
N GLN A 152 -5.99 15.14 27.03
CA GLN A 152 -7.10 14.18 27.15
C GLN A 152 -7.75 13.78 25.82
N THR A 153 -7.48 14.45 24.71
CA THR A 153 -8.05 14.06 23.41
C THR A 153 -7.16 13.04 22.72
N GLU A 154 -7.76 11.94 22.28
CA GLU A 154 -7.05 10.94 21.50
C GLU A 154 -6.60 11.54 20.17
N ARG A 155 -5.32 11.33 19.85
CA ARG A 155 -4.70 11.77 18.60
C ARG A 155 -5.40 11.12 17.40
N PRO A 156 -5.72 11.87 16.31
CA PRO A 156 -6.36 11.33 15.11
C PRO A 156 -5.74 10.03 14.58
N VAL A 157 -4.40 9.95 14.51
CA VAL A 157 -3.69 8.75 14.04
C VAL A 157 -3.98 7.54 14.94
N MET A 158 -3.95 7.76 16.26
CA MET A 158 -4.24 6.72 17.25
C MET A 158 -5.68 6.22 17.11
N SER A 159 -6.63 7.15 16.93
CA SER A 159 -8.05 6.82 16.76
C SER A 159 -8.30 6.01 15.49
N PHE A 160 -7.65 6.38 14.38
CA PHE A 160 -7.68 5.62 13.13
C PHE A 160 -7.14 4.20 13.31
N MET A 161 -5.94 4.07 13.88
CA MET A 161 -5.30 2.76 14.09
C MET A 161 -6.13 1.85 15.02
N LYS A 162 -6.74 2.41 16.08
CA LYS A 162 -7.67 1.66 16.95
C LYS A 162 -8.91 1.21 16.20
N THR A 163 -9.47 2.07 15.36
CA THR A 163 -10.64 1.75 14.55
C THR A 163 -10.32 0.59 13.61
N MET A 164 -9.21 0.67 12.87
CA MET A 164 -8.78 -0.41 11.98
C MET A 164 -8.52 -1.73 12.73
N LYS A 165 -7.83 -1.67 13.88
CA LYS A 165 -7.63 -2.86 14.73
C LYS A 165 -8.97 -3.45 15.21
N SER A 166 -9.95 -2.62 15.56
CA SER A 166 -11.27 -3.08 16.00
C SER A 166 -12.02 -3.83 14.89
N PHE A 167 -11.97 -3.33 13.66
CA PHE A 167 -12.64 -3.98 12.52
C PHE A 167 -11.95 -5.27 12.07
N PHE A 168 -10.62 -5.27 12.00
CA PHE A 168 -9.84 -6.30 11.31
C PHE A 168 -9.00 -7.19 12.22
N GLY A 169 -8.83 -6.83 13.49
CA GLY A 169 -8.14 -7.65 14.49
C GLY A 169 -6.73 -8.07 14.07
N ALA A 170 -6.47 -9.38 14.15
CA ALA A 170 -5.16 -9.96 13.88
C ALA A 170 -4.72 -9.88 12.40
N SER A 171 -5.65 -9.61 11.48
CA SER A 171 -5.36 -9.47 10.05
C SER A 171 -4.80 -8.11 9.68
N TYR A 172 -4.87 -7.13 10.59
CA TYR A 172 -4.42 -5.75 10.34
C TYR A 172 -2.93 -5.58 10.58
N ARG A 173 -2.27 -4.87 9.66
CA ARG A 173 -0.88 -4.44 9.76
C ARG A 173 -0.75 -2.97 9.36
N ILE A 174 0.37 -2.38 9.74
CA ILE A 174 0.75 -1.04 9.31
C ILE A 174 2.05 -1.14 8.53
N MET A 175 2.07 -0.51 7.36
CA MET A 175 3.27 -0.44 6.54
C MET A 175 4.17 0.71 6.98
N ILE A 176 5.46 0.41 7.10
CA ILE A 176 6.53 1.37 7.30
C ILE A 176 7.35 1.44 6.02
N VAL A 177 7.57 2.64 5.52
CA VAL A 177 8.23 2.89 4.23
C VAL A 177 9.45 3.78 4.44
N GLU A 178 10.57 3.45 3.80
CA GLU A 178 11.77 4.29 3.76
C GLU A 178 12.02 4.73 2.31
N ASP A 179 11.57 5.93 1.98
CA ASP A 179 11.51 6.50 0.63
C ASP A 179 12.26 7.83 0.49
N GLY A 180 13.04 8.22 1.50
CA GLY A 180 13.86 9.44 1.49
C GLY A 180 13.07 10.75 1.54
N ILE A 181 11.74 10.70 1.68
CA ILE A 181 10.91 11.90 1.69
C ILE A 181 11.06 12.63 3.04
N LYS A 182 11.23 13.94 2.99
CA LYS A 182 11.39 14.77 4.18
C LYS A 182 10.16 14.65 5.09
N GLY A 183 10.39 14.31 6.36
CA GLY A 183 9.33 14.11 7.36
C GLY A 183 8.94 12.65 7.57
N HIS A 184 9.22 11.76 6.61
CA HIS A 184 8.84 10.35 6.70
C HIS A 184 9.58 9.58 7.81
N SER A 185 10.80 10.00 8.19
CA SER A 185 11.48 9.43 9.36
C SER A 185 10.71 9.67 10.67
N LEU A 186 10.16 10.89 10.86
CA LEU A 186 9.34 11.21 12.03
C LEU A 186 7.99 10.48 11.97
N ARG A 187 7.39 10.36 10.78
CA ARG A 187 6.21 9.52 10.53
C ARG A 187 6.48 8.08 10.98
N ASN A 188 7.53 7.44 10.46
CA ASN A 188 7.88 6.05 10.78
C ASN A 188 8.03 5.85 12.29
N GLN A 189 8.74 6.76 12.97
CA GLN A 189 8.88 6.71 14.43
C GLN A 189 7.54 6.82 15.16
N THR A 190 6.63 7.66 14.67
CA THR A 190 5.30 7.86 15.27
C THR A 190 4.43 6.62 15.08
N LEU A 191 4.38 6.07 13.86
CA LEU A 191 3.63 4.86 13.55
C LEU A 191 4.13 3.67 14.36
N ILE A 192 5.45 3.47 14.46
CA ILE A 192 6.03 2.37 15.25
C ILE A 192 5.65 2.49 16.72
N LYS A 193 5.72 3.69 17.31
CA LYS A 193 5.34 3.92 18.71
C LYS A 193 3.88 3.59 18.97
N TYR A 194 2.98 4.05 18.11
CA TYR A 194 1.55 3.77 18.25
C TYR A 194 1.21 2.32 17.98
N ALA A 195 1.85 1.69 16.99
CA ALA A 195 1.67 0.28 16.68
C ALA A 195 2.11 -0.61 17.85
N GLN A 196 3.25 -0.29 18.49
CA GLN A 196 3.70 -0.96 19.72
C GLN A 196 2.69 -0.79 20.86
N PHE A 197 2.21 0.43 21.09
CA PHE A 197 1.22 0.70 22.14
C PHE A 197 -0.10 -0.06 21.91
N LEU A 198 -0.52 -0.17 20.66
CA LEU A 198 -1.76 -0.83 20.28
C LEU A 198 -1.60 -2.32 20.01
N ASP A 199 -0.39 -2.89 20.10
CA ASP A 199 -0.09 -4.27 19.70
C ASP A 199 -0.59 -4.58 18.26
N ILE A 200 -0.16 -3.76 17.31
CA ILE A 200 -0.39 -3.93 15.87
C ILE A 200 0.96 -4.25 15.23
N PRO A 201 1.11 -5.36 14.50
CA PRO A 201 2.38 -5.66 13.87
C PRO A 201 2.66 -4.73 12.69
N CYS A 202 3.87 -4.18 12.64
CA CYS A 202 4.37 -3.42 11.50
C CYS A 202 4.97 -4.35 10.44
N ILE A 203 4.90 -3.94 9.18
CA ILE A 203 5.64 -4.55 8.08
C ILE A 203 6.42 -3.48 7.34
N TRP A 204 7.59 -3.85 6.83
CA TRP A 204 8.34 -2.98 5.93
C TRP A 204 7.84 -3.17 4.51
N GLY A 205 7.71 -2.08 3.77
CA GLY A 205 7.40 -2.14 2.36
C GLY A 205 7.94 -0.96 1.58
N ASN A 206 7.59 -0.95 0.31
CA ASN A 206 7.93 0.10 -0.63
C ASN A 206 6.79 0.19 -1.64
N ASP A 207 6.33 1.39 -1.97
CA ASP A 207 5.31 1.62 -2.98
C ASP A 207 5.95 1.56 -4.38
N VAL A 208 6.20 0.34 -4.85
CA VAL A 208 6.95 0.09 -6.09
C VAL A 208 6.09 0.45 -7.30
N ARG A 209 6.54 1.43 -8.07
CA ARG A 209 5.82 1.96 -9.25
C ARG A 209 6.65 1.96 -10.54
N TYR A 210 7.95 1.74 -10.44
CA TYR A 210 8.89 1.62 -11.56
C TYR A 210 10.02 0.60 -11.25
N LEU A 211 10.82 0.20 -12.24
CA LEU A 211 11.82 -0.86 -12.06
C LEU A 211 13.20 -0.34 -11.63
N HIS A 212 13.56 0.88 -12.06
CA HIS A 212 14.86 1.47 -11.76
C HIS A 212 14.70 2.88 -11.21
N SER A 213 15.61 3.32 -10.34
CA SER A 213 15.53 4.65 -9.70
C SER A 213 15.49 5.81 -10.69
N HIS A 214 16.13 5.68 -11.86
CA HIS A 214 16.11 6.71 -12.91
C HIS A 214 14.76 6.83 -13.64
N ASP A 215 13.85 5.86 -13.50
CA ASP A 215 12.52 5.88 -14.11
C ASP A 215 11.54 6.78 -13.35
N ALA A 216 11.94 7.32 -12.19
CA ALA A 216 11.12 8.20 -11.37
C ALA A 216 10.57 9.40 -12.16
N PHE A 217 11.41 10.01 -13.00
CA PHE A 217 10.99 11.12 -13.86
C PHE A 217 9.95 10.71 -14.91
N THR A 218 10.02 9.49 -15.43
CA THR A 218 9.04 8.95 -16.38
C THR A 218 7.67 8.79 -15.72
N LEU A 219 7.62 8.35 -14.46
CA LEU A 219 6.38 8.28 -13.70
C LEU A 219 5.77 9.68 -13.50
N ASP A 220 6.59 10.66 -13.12
CA ASP A 220 6.11 12.03 -12.91
C ASP A 220 5.51 12.64 -14.18
N LEU A 221 6.13 12.40 -15.35
CA LEU A 221 5.59 12.81 -16.65
C LEU A 221 4.23 12.17 -16.93
N LEU A 222 4.09 10.88 -16.64
CA LEU A 222 2.84 10.15 -16.81
C LEU A 222 1.72 10.70 -15.92
N GLN A 223 2.04 11.03 -14.67
CA GLN A 223 1.11 11.64 -13.72
C GLN A 223 0.77 13.10 -14.08
N ALA A 224 1.73 13.88 -14.60
CA ALA A 224 1.48 15.22 -15.10
C ALA A 224 0.48 15.19 -16.27
N SER A 225 0.61 14.20 -17.18
CA SER A 225 -0.36 13.99 -18.26
C SER A 225 -1.76 13.67 -17.75
N LYS A 226 -1.89 12.91 -16.65
CA LYS A 226 -3.19 12.62 -16.01
C LYS A 226 -3.85 13.88 -15.45
N LYS A 227 -3.05 14.80 -14.90
CA LYS A 227 -3.51 16.07 -14.31
C LYS A 227 -3.68 17.21 -15.31
N GLY A 228 -3.17 17.06 -16.53
CA GLY A 228 -3.10 18.16 -17.50
C GLY A 228 -2.06 19.22 -17.14
N GLU A 229 -1.02 18.84 -16.41
CA GLU A 229 0.05 19.73 -15.93
C GLU A 229 1.28 19.65 -16.85
N VAL A 230 2.01 20.76 -16.94
CA VAL A 230 3.30 20.82 -17.66
C VAL A 230 4.41 20.91 -16.62
N LEU A 231 5.35 19.97 -16.66
CA LEU A 231 6.51 20.00 -15.77
C LEU A 231 7.51 21.07 -16.22
N ASN A 232 8.09 21.76 -15.24
CA ASN A 232 9.17 22.71 -15.50
C ASN A 232 10.43 21.97 -15.96
N LYS A 233 11.31 22.68 -16.67
CA LYS A 233 12.59 22.13 -17.16
C LYS A 233 13.49 21.62 -16.03
N ASP A 234 13.42 22.25 -14.87
CA ASP A 234 14.21 21.94 -13.68
C ASP A 234 13.43 21.07 -12.67
N HIS A 235 12.39 20.35 -13.13
CA HIS A 235 11.61 19.45 -12.29
C HIS A 235 12.46 18.26 -11.84
N GLU A 236 12.49 18.03 -10.53
CA GLU A 236 13.10 16.85 -9.93
C GLU A 236 12.02 16.00 -9.26
N PRO A 237 12.09 14.66 -9.37
CA PRO A 237 11.15 13.80 -8.67
C PRO A 237 11.19 13.98 -7.16
N LEU A 238 10.03 13.91 -6.52
CA LEU A 238 9.91 13.99 -5.06
C LEU A 238 10.74 12.90 -4.37
N THR A 239 10.81 11.72 -4.99
CA THR A 239 11.65 10.59 -4.57
C THR A 239 12.03 9.74 -5.78
N THR A 240 13.20 9.11 -5.69
CA THR A 240 13.67 8.10 -6.65
C THR A 240 13.65 6.68 -6.06
N ASP A 241 13.08 6.51 -4.87
CA ASP A 241 13.12 5.26 -4.09
C ASP A 241 11.94 4.31 -4.32
N ARG A 242 10.96 4.69 -5.14
CA ARG A 242 9.77 3.87 -5.47
C ARG A 242 10.04 2.83 -6.57
N TYR A 243 11.27 2.33 -6.65
CA TYR A 243 11.67 1.27 -7.55
C TYR A 243 11.67 -0.10 -6.86
N LEU A 244 11.68 -1.18 -7.64
CA LEU A 244 11.92 -2.52 -7.13
C LEU A 244 13.35 -2.60 -6.58
N LYS A 245 13.54 -2.39 -5.28
CA LYS A 245 14.85 -2.45 -4.60
C LYS A 245 15.43 -3.86 -4.65
#